data_AF-A0AAW9BQT2-F1
#
_entry.id   AF-A0AAW9BQT2-F1
#
_cell.length_a   1.000
_cell.length_b   1.000
_cell.length_c   1.000
_cell.angle_alpha   90.00
_cell.angle_beta   90.00
_cell.angle_gamma   90.00
#
_symmetry.space_group_name_H-M   'P 1'
#
loop_
_entity.id
_entity.type
_entity.pdbx_description
1 polymer ?
#
loop_
_entity_poly.entity_id
_entity_poly.type
_entity_poly.pdbx_seq_one_letter_code
_entity_poly.pdbx_strand_id
1 'polypeptide(L)'
;MSLINNTTASLITSDLNGVVESANLSARKLLKLGEVNESYPIWEYFPESCRDQLKKVFDGSHLWIELGKIHVTLSLGDEKPKYVRFDIRPFAHGAEYKLIMTITDVTHQEMTTRTLESRVLEKTQDLLLKNQQLENEIEERIRTEDNLKKTQDELIQAAKMAVVGQTMTSLAHEL
;
A
#
# COMPACT_ATOMS: atom_id res chain seq x y z
N MET A 1 9.84 36.32 -4.24
CA MET A 1 9.88 36.19 -2.77
C MET A 1 8.49 35.84 -2.29
N SER A 2 8.23 34.55 -2.02
CA SER A 2 6.90 34.10 -1.58
C SER A 2 6.78 34.27 -0.08
N LEU A 3 5.93 35.21 0.35
CA LEU A 3 5.44 35.32 1.72
C LEU A 3 4.65 34.05 2.06
N ILE A 4 5.27 33.13 2.80
CA ILE A 4 4.55 32.02 3.44
C ILE A 4 4.01 32.57 4.77
N ASN A 5 2.91 33.32 4.70
CA ASN A 5 2.11 33.65 5.88
C ASN A 5 1.24 32.43 6.22
N ASN A 6 1.87 31.43 6.83
CA ASN A 6 1.25 30.19 7.28
C ASN A 6 1.14 30.21 8.80
N THR A 7 0.31 31.12 9.32
CA THR A 7 0.07 31.33 10.75
C THR A 7 -0.57 30.13 11.46
N THR A 8 -0.94 29.06 10.75
CA THR A 8 -1.52 27.83 11.30
C THR A 8 -0.64 26.58 11.20
N ALA A 9 0.32 26.49 10.27
CA ALA A 9 1.18 25.31 10.21
C ALA A 9 2.16 25.27 11.38
N SER A 10 2.37 24.09 11.97
CA SER A 10 3.42 23.88 12.96
C SER A 10 4.76 23.79 12.25
N LEU A 11 5.60 24.81 12.41
CA LEU A 11 6.89 24.94 11.74
C LEU A 11 8.02 24.90 12.76
N ILE A 12 9.03 24.07 12.50
CA ILE A 12 10.20 23.91 13.35
C ILE A 12 11.45 23.95 12.46
N THR A 13 12.49 24.64 12.91
CA THR A 13 13.80 24.61 12.26
C THR A 13 14.80 23.96 13.19
N SER A 14 15.67 23.12 12.63
CA SER A 14 16.76 22.48 13.35
C SER A 14 18.05 22.51 12.53
N ASP A 15 19.16 22.19 13.20
CA ASP A 15 20.38 21.78 12.51
C ASP A 15 20.20 20.43 11.79
N LEU A 16 21.25 19.96 11.11
CA LEU A 16 21.28 18.66 10.43
C LEU A 16 21.24 17.45 11.38
N ASN A 17 21.56 17.65 12.66
CA ASN A 17 21.52 16.61 13.69
C ASN A 17 20.12 16.51 14.35
N GLY A 18 19.18 17.35 13.95
CA GLY A 18 17.83 17.39 14.51
C GLY A 18 17.71 18.22 15.80
N VAL A 19 18.74 18.98 16.18
CA VAL A 19 18.70 19.89 17.33
C VAL A 19 17.84 21.11 17.00
N VAL A 20 16.77 21.30 17.76
CA VAL A 20 15.78 22.36 17.49
C VAL A 20 16.41 23.74 17.75
N GLU A 21 16.40 24.59 16.73
CA GLU A 21 16.87 25.98 16.82
C GLU A 21 15.71 26.95 17.00
N SER A 22 14.58 26.68 16.34
CA SER A 22 13.39 27.53 16.43
C SER A 22 12.14 26.73 16.16
N ALA A 23 11.04 27.20 16.73
CA ALA A 23 9.70 26.68 16.48
C ALA A 23 8.72 27.84 16.49
N ASN A 24 7.66 27.76 15.68
CA ASN A 24 6.59 28.76 15.77
C ASN A 24 5.62 28.43 16.92
N LEU A 25 4.71 29.37 17.23
CA LEU A 25 3.78 29.22 18.35
C LEU A 25 2.88 27.98 18.21
N SER A 26 2.44 27.66 17.00
CA SER A 26 1.62 26.48 16.70
C SER A 26 2.37 25.18 17.01
N ALA A 27 3.62 25.06 16.56
CA ALA A 27 4.47 23.91 16.86
C ALA A 27 4.76 23.77 18.36
N ARG A 28 5.04 24.89 19.05
CA ARG A 28 5.24 24.89 20.51
C ARG A 28 4.03 24.37 21.26
N LYS A 29 2.82 24.82 20.90
CA LYS A 29 1.58 24.33 21.51
C LYS A 29 1.35 22.84 21.23
N LEU A 30 1.64 22.38 20.01
CA LEU A 30 1.40 21.00 19.59
C LEU A 30 2.35 20.01 20.29
N LEU A 31 3.64 20.35 20.36
CA LEU A 31 4.67 19.52 20.99
C LEU A 31 4.93 19.86 22.46
N LYS A 32 4.13 20.76 23.06
CA LYS A 32 4.34 21.30 24.41
C LYS A 32 5.78 21.78 24.65
N LEU A 33 6.41 22.34 23.62
CA LEU A 33 7.74 22.93 23.74
C LEU A 33 7.64 24.11 24.71
N GLY A 34 8.52 24.15 25.72
CA GLY A 34 8.66 25.31 26.60
C GLY A 34 9.25 26.53 25.87
N GLU A 35 9.83 27.47 26.62
CA GLU A 35 10.76 28.42 26.02
C GLU A 35 11.94 27.62 25.47
N VAL A 36 12.17 27.70 24.16
CA VAL A 36 13.28 27.00 23.47
C VAL A 36 14.59 27.69 23.86
N ASN A 37 15.02 27.52 25.12
CA ASN A 37 16.29 27.99 25.65
C ASN A 37 17.31 26.84 25.79
N GLU A 38 16.86 25.60 25.61
CA GLU A 38 17.71 24.41 25.67
C GLU A 38 17.64 23.66 24.33
N SER A 39 18.78 23.55 23.67
CA SER A 39 18.98 22.88 22.38
C SER A 39 18.89 21.36 22.52
N TYR A 40 17.66 20.82 22.59
CA TYR A 40 17.44 19.38 22.53
C TYR A 40 17.12 18.89 21.12
N PRO A 41 17.43 17.62 20.83
CA PRO A 41 16.95 16.98 19.62
C PRO A 41 15.42 16.94 19.54
N ILE A 42 14.89 17.05 18.32
CA ILE A 42 13.46 17.13 18.06
C ILE A 42 12.67 15.93 18.62
N TRP A 43 13.26 14.74 18.64
CA TRP A 43 12.61 13.53 19.14
C TRP A 43 12.37 13.53 20.65
N GLU A 44 13.12 14.28 21.44
CA GLU A 44 12.90 14.37 22.90
C GLU A 44 11.54 14.98 23.24
N TYR A 45 11.02 15.83 22.35
CA TYR A 45 9.72 16.46 22.47
C TYR A 45 8.55 15.57 22.03
N PHE A 46 8.83 14.36 21.56
CA PHE A 46 7.82 13.36 21.22
C PHE A 46 7.73 12.26 22.31
N PRO A 47 6.56 11.59 22.43
CA PRO A 47 6.42 10.43 23.29
C PRO A 47 7.44 9.34 22.96
N GLU A 48 7.82 8.53 23.94
CA GLU A 48 8.81 7.45 23.79
C GLU A 48 8.51 6.51 22.63
N SER A 49 7.22 6.23 22.39
CA SER A 49 6.75 5.40 21.26
C SER A 49 7.20 5.90 19.88
N CYS A 50 7.49 7.19 19.75
CA CYS A 50 7.86 7.84 18.49
C CYS A 50 9.35 8.19 18.41
N ARG A 51 10.09 8.12 19.53
CA ARG A 51 11.49 8.56 19.61
C ARG A 51 12.41 7.77 18.69
N ASP A 52 12.32 6.45 18.71
CA ASP A 52 13.17 5.58 17.90
C ASP A 52 12.92 5.77 16.40
N GLN A 53 11.66 6.00 16.00
CA GLN A 53 11.30 6.25 14.61
C GLN A 53 11.90 7.57 14.11
N LEU A 54 11.81 8.62 14.92
CA LEU A 54 12.44 9.90 14.59
C LEU A 54 13.97 9.78 14.59
N LYS A 55 14.57 9.15 15.58
CA LYS A 55 16.03 9.01 15.66
C LYS A 55 16.62 8.34 14.42
N LYS A 56 16.00 7.25 13.94
CA LYS A 56 16.40 6.57 12.70
C LYS A 56 16.39 7.48 11.47
N VAL A 57 15.51 8.47 11.44
CA VAL A 57 15.45 9.44 10.35
C VAL A 57 16.67 10.36 10.38
N PHE A 58 17.21 10.69 11.56
CA PHE A 58 18.40 11.55 11.71
C PHE A 58 19.73 10.80 11.76
N ASP A 59 19.73 9.47 12.02
CA ASP A 59 20.94 8.64 12.06
C ASP A 59 21.67 8.56 10.69
N GLY A 60 21.04 8.97 9.59
CA GLY A 60 21.64 9.00 8.25
C GLY A 60 21.95 10.41 7.74
N SER A 61 23.07 10.98 8.18
CA SER A 61 23.47 12.38 7.98
C SER A 61 23.58 12.83 6.51
N HIS A 62 23.75 11.90 5.57
CA HIS A 62 23.91 12.18 4.13
C HIS A 62 22.61 12.10 3.31
N LEU A 63 21.56 11.49 3.86
CA LEU A 63 20.30 11.23 3.13
C LEU A 63 19.51 12.50 2.82
N TRP A 64 19.66 13.54 3.64
CA TRP A 64 18.91 14.79 3.51
C TRP A 64 19.18 15.51 2.20
N ILE A 65 20.45 15.54 1.79
CA ILE A 65 20.93 16.25 0.60
C ILE A 65 20.54 15.49 -0.68
N GLU A 66 20.48 14.16 -0.61
CA GLU A 66 20.22 13.29 -1.77
C GLU A 66 18.71 13.02 -1.99
N LEU A 67 17.93 12.87 -0.91
CA LEU A 67 16.49 12.54 -0.99
C LEU A 67 15.58 13.78 -1.09
N GLY A 68 16.07 14.96 -0.70
CA GLY A 68 15.37 16.24 -0.81
C GLY A 68 14.16 16.43 0.12
N LYS A 69 13.27 15.44 0.31
CA LYS A 69 12.13 15.52 1.24
C LYS A 69 11.87 14.17 1.89
N ILE A 70 11.98 14.12 3.21
CA ILE A 70 11.60 12.94 4.00
C ILE A 70 10.32 13.26 4.75
N HIS A 71 9.44 12.28 4.92
CA HIS A 71 8.30 12.40 5.82
C HIS A 71 8.18 11.15 6.67
N VAL A 72 7.79 11.32 7.93
CA VAL A 72 7.48 10.23 8.84
C VAL A 72 6.10 10.45 9.44
N THR A 73 5.26 9.42 9.46
CA THR A 73 3.94 9.47 10.09
C THR A 73 4.06 8.86 11.48
N LEU A 74 3.71 9.65 12.51
CA LEU A 74 3.81 9.28 13.91
C LEU A 74 2.41 9.13 14.51
N SER A 75 2.25 8.14 15.38
CA SER A 75 1.00 7.92 16.13
C SER A 75 1.12 8.51 17.53
N LEU A 76 0.34 9.55 17.81
CA LEU A 76 0.26 10.21 19.10
C LEU A 76 -0.95 9.67 19.88
N GLY A 77 -0.69 8.99 20.99
CA GLY A 77 -1.69 8.45 21.90
C GLY A 77 -2.02 6.97 21.67
N ASP A 78 -2.30 6.25 22.76
CA ASP A 78 -2.48 4.80 22.74
C ASP A 78 -3.93 4.37 22.44
N GLU A 79 -4.94 4.95 23.13
CA GLU A 79 -6.34 4.54 22.97
C GLU A 79 -7.07 5.20 21.78
N LYS A 80 -6.70 6.43 21.44
CA LYS A 80 -7.24 7.19 20.29
C LYS A 80 -6.07 7.80 19.53
N PRO A 81 -5.39 7.01 18.69
CA PRO A 81 -4.19 7.48 18.00
C PRO A 81 -4.54 8.62 17.07
N LYS A 82 -3.91 9.78 17.29
CA LYS A 82 -3.84 10.86 16.32
C LYS A 82 -2.61 10.65 15.46
N TYR A 83 -2.78 10.62 14.15
CA TYR A 83 -1.65 10.48 13.24
C TYR A 83 -1.18 11.85 12.79
N VAL A 84 0.10 12.15 13.03
CA VAL A 84 0.74 13.37 12.56
C VAL A 84 1.81 13.02 11.56
N ARG A 85 1.78 13.67 10.40
CA ARG A 85 2.85 13.61 9.42
C ARG A 85 3.85 14.69 9.74
N PHE A 86 5.08 14.26 9.90
CA PHE A 86 6.25 15.09 10.15
C PHE A 86 7.06 15.13 8.86
N ASP A 87 6.89 16.21 8.11
CA ASP A 87 7.61 16.45 6.85
C ASP A 87 8.91 17.20 7.17
N ILE A 88 10.05 16.66 6.77
CA ILE A 88 11.38 17.22 7.02
C ILE A 88 12.04 17.53 5.67
N ARG A 89 12.59 18.73 5.54
CA ARG A 89 13.22 19.20 4.30
C ARG A 89 14.48 20.01 4.62
N PRO A 90 15.61 19.81 3.92
CA PRO A 90 16.75 20.70 4.01
C PRO A 90 16.47 22.03 3.30
N PHE A 91 17.00 23.11 3.85
CA PHE A 91 17.02 24.42 3.22
C PHE A 91 18.38 25.08 3.44
N ALA A 92 18.83 25.87 2.46
CA ALA A 92 20.04 26.66 2.59
C ALA A 92 19.76 27.92 3.43
N HIS A 93 20.59 28.15 4.44
CA HIS A 93 20.58 29.34 5.28
C HIS A 93 21.97 29.99 5.25
N GLY A 94 22.19 30.90 4.30
CA GLY A 94 23.52 31.44 4.05
C GLY A 94 24.44 30.37 3.47
N ALA A 95 25.57 30.11 4.14
CA ALA A 95 26.53 29.07 3.77
C ALA A 95 26.26 27.71 4.44
N GLU A 96 25.25 27.62 5.31
CA GLU A 96 24.92 26.42 6.07
C GLU A 96 23.62 25.78 5.57
N TYR A 97 23.49 24.46 5.74
CA TYR A 97 22.24 23.74 5.53
C TYR A 97 21.54 23.51 6.86
N LYS A 98 20.24 23.75 6.88
CA LYS A 98 19.36 23.55 8.03
C LYS A 98 18.16 22.73 7.62
N LEU A 99 17.45 22.17 8.59
CA LEU A 99 16.23 21.41 8.33
C LEU A 99 15.02 22.26 8.73
N ILE A 100 14.02 22.28 7.85
CA ILE A 100 12.69 22.81 8.13
C ILE A 100 11.72 21.64 8.23
N MET A 101 10.96 21.63 9.30
CA MET A 101 10.06 20.55 9.66
C MET A 101 8.64 21.10 9.81
N THR A 102 7.67 20.40 9.22
CA THR A 102 6.26 20.75 9.32
C THR A 102 5.45 19.58 9.83
N ILE A 103 4.57 19.86 10.78
CA ILE A 103 3.68 18.86 11.39
C ILE A 103 2.26 19.07 10.86
N THR A 104 1.68 18.02 10.29
CA THR A 104 0.32 18.03 9.74
C THR A 104 -0.49 16.88 10.34
N ASP A 105 -1.72 17.16 10.81
CA ASP A 105 -2.64 16.09 11.19
C ASP A 105 -3.10 15.32 9.94
N VAL A 106 -2.83 14.02 9.91
CA VAL A 106 -3.20 13.11 8.82
C VAL A 106 -4.09 11.97 9.32
N THR A 107 -4.68 12.10 10.51
CA THR A 107 -5.47 11.06 11.18
C THR A 107 -6.55 10.51 10.25
N HIS A 108 -7.32 11.38 9.62
CA HIS A 108 -8.39 10.94 8.71
C HIS A 108 -7.85 10.22 7.46
N GLN A 109 -6.74 10.70 6.90
CA GLN A 109 -6.12 10.12 5.70
C GLN A 109 -5.53 8.74 5.99
N GLU A 110 -4.84 8.60 7.11
CA GLU A 110 -4.24 7.34 7.56
C GLU A 110 -5.31 6.29 7.84
N MET A 111 -6.39 6.66 8.54
CA MET A 111 -7.50 5.76 8.82
C MET A 111 -8.22 5.31 7.52
N THR A 112 -8.35 6.22 6.55
CA THR A 112 -8.93 5.91 5.24
C THR A 112 -8.05 4.94 4.45
N THR A 113 -6.74 5.19 4.42
CA THR A 113 -5.75 4.35 3.71
C THR A 113 -5.78 2.93 4.26
N ARG A 114 -5.73 2.77 5.58
CA ARG A 114 -5.82 1.44 6.23
C ARG A 114 -7.12 0.71 5.92
N THR A 115 -8.23 1.45 5.84
CA THR A 115 -9.54 0.88 5.47
C THR A 115 -9.55 0.40 4.02
N LEU A 116 -8.95 1.18 3.11
CA LEU A 116 -8.81 0.82 1.70
C LEU A 116 -7.89 -0.39 1.51
N GLU A 117 -6.74 -0.43 2.19
CA GLU A 117 -5.81 -1.55 2.13
C GLU A 117 -6.47 -2.87 2.56
N SER A 118 -7.22 -2.84 3.66
CA SER A 118 -8.00 -3.99 4.14
C SER A 118 -9.02 -4.47 3.09
N ARG A 119 -9.76 -3.54 2.46
CA ARG A 119 -10.73 -3.86 1.40
C ARG A 119 -10.08 -4.38 0.13
N VAL A 120 -8.90 -3.88 -0.24
CA VAL A 120 -8.14 -4.38 -1.40
C VAL A 120 -7.69 -5.81 -1.14
N LEU A 121 -7.20 -6.11 0.06
CA LEU A 121 -6.80 -7.47 0.43
C LEU A 121 -7.99 -8.43 0.38
N GLU A 122 -9.11 -8.05 0.97
CA GLU A 122 -10.36 -8.83 0.97
C GLU A 122 -10.86 -9.09 -0.47
N LYS A 123 -10.92 -8.06 -1.31
CA LYS A 123 -11.34 -8.21 -2.72
C LYS A 123 -10.37 -9.04 -3.55
N THR A 124 -9.07 -8.92 -3.28
CA THR A 124 -8.05 -9.72 -3.99
C THR A 124 -8.23 -11.19 -3.66
N GLN A 125 -8.49 -11.52 -2.40
CA GLN A 125 -8.74 -12.89 -1.97
C GLN A 125 -10.02 -13.48 -2.57
N ASP A 126 -11.13 -12.73 -2.57
CA ASP A 126 -12.40 -13.15 -3.19
C ASP A 126 -12.25 -13.37 -4.70
N LEU A 127 -11.52 -12.48 -5.40
CA LEU A 127 -11.25 -12.63 -6.83
C LEU A 127 -10.40 -13.86 -7.15
N LEU A 128 -9.38 -14.16 -6.34
CA LEU A 128 -8.55 -15.36 -6.53
C LEU A 128 -9.37 -16.64 -6.36
N LEU A 129 -10.22 -16.71 -5.33
CA LEU A 129 -11.10 -17.85 -5.09
C LEU A 129 -12.10 -18.06 -6.25
N LYS A 130 -12.70 -16.97 -6.73
CA LYS A 130 -13.62 -17.03 -7.88
C LYS A 130 -12.92 -17.44 -9.16
N ASN A 131 -11.71 -16.95 -9.41
CA ASN A 131 -10.95 -17.36 -10.59
C ASN A 131 -10.66 -18.87 -10.56
N GLN A 132 -10.23 -19.38 -9.40
CA GLN A 132 -9.98 -20.81 -9.23
C GLN A 132 -11.25 -21.65 -9.41
N GLN A 133 -12.40 -21.17 -8.94
CA GLN A 133 -13.69 -21.84 -9.19
C GLN A 133 -14.05 -21.87 -10.68
N LEU A 134 -13.89 -20.74 -11.38
CA LEU A 134 -14.16 -20.64 -12.80
C LEU A 134 -13.22 -21.53 -13.63
N GLU A 135 -11.94 -21.59 -13.28
CA GLU A 135 -10.98 -22.50 -13.92
C GLU A 135 -11.42 -23.96 -13.77
N ASN A 136 -11.83 -24.37 -12.57
CA ASN A 136 -12.35 -25.73 -12.33
C ASN A 136 -13.62 -26.01 -13.15
N GLU A 137 -14.56 -25.06 -13.22
CA GLU A 137 -15.77 -25.21 -14.05
C GLU A 137 -15.44 -25.34 -15.54
N ILE A 138 -14.44 -24.60 -16.03
CA ILE A 138 -13.98 -24.69 -17.42
C ILE A 138 -13.39 -26.07 -17.70
N GLU A 139 -12.53 -26.58 -16.81
CA GLU A 139 -11.97 -27.93 -16.96
C GLU A 139 -13.06 -29.01 -16.96
N GLU A 140 -14.07 -28.88 -16.10
CA GLU A 140 -15.18 -29.84 -16.04
C GLU A 140 -16.05 -29.80 -17.32
N ARG A 141 -16.29 -28.60 -17.87
CA ARG A 141 -17.00 -28.44 -19.15
C ARG A 141 -16.22 -29.06 -20.30
N ILE A 142 -14.92 -28.79 -20.41
CA ILE A 142 -14.05 -29.36 -21.45
C ILE A 142 -14.11 -30.89 -21.40
N ARG A 143 -14.00 -31.48 -20.19
CA ARG A 143 -14.06 -32.93 -20.01
C ARG A 143 -15.42 -33.50 -20.41
N THR A 144 -16.51 -32.81 -20.10
CA THR A 144 -17.87 -33.23 -20.45
C THR A 144 -18.09 -33.16 -21.96
N GLU A 145 -17.61 -32.11 -22.62
CA GLU A 145 -17.68 -31.97 -24.07
C GLU A 145 -16.87 -33.05 -24.80
N ASP A 146 -15.66 -33.36 -24.33
CA ASP A 146 -14.82 -34.41 -24.92
C ASP A 146 -15.48 -35.79 -24.80
N ASN A 147 -16.04 -36.10 -23.62
CA ASN A 147 -16.81 -37.32 -23.40
C ASN A 147 -18.01 -37.40 -24.34
N LEU A 148 -18.79 -36.31 -24.47
CA LEU A 148 -19.94 -36.27 -25.35
C LEU A 148 -19.55 -36.52 -26.81
N LYS A 149 -18.47 -35.89 -27.27
CA LYS A 149 -17.94 -36.07 -28.62
C LYS A 149 -17.50 -37.51 -28.87
N LYS A 150 -16.79 -38.12 -27.91
CA LYS A 150 -16.39 -39.52 -27.99
C LYS A 150 -17.58 -40.47 -28.08
N THR A 151 -18.61 -40.26 -27.27
CA THR A 151 -19.85 -41.05 -27.33
C THR A 151 -20.57 -40.89 -28.67
N GLN A 152 -20.60 -39.66 -29.23
CA GLN A 152 -21.16 -39.45 -30.57
C GLN A 152 -20.39 -40.21 -31.65
N ASP A 153 -19.06 -40.21 -31.60
CA ASP A 153 -18.22 -40.93 -32.57
C ASP A 153 -18.44 -42.46 -32.49
N GLU A 154 -18.54 -43.01 -31.28
CA GLU A 154 -18.86 -44.43 -31.06
C GLU A 154 -20.24 -44.81 -31.61
N LEU A 155 -21.26 -43.96 -31.40
CA LEU A 155 -22.60 -44.17 -31.95
C LEU A 155 -22.62 -44.11 -33.48
N ILE A 156 -21.90 -43.16 -34.08
CA ILE A 156 -21.76 -43.07 -35.54
C ILE A 156 -21.11 -44.33 -36.10
N GLN A 157 -20.06 -44.84 -35.44
CA GLN A 157 -19.39 -46.06 -35.86
C GLN A 157 -20.31 -47.29 -35.76
N ALA A 158 -21.06 -47.42 -34.66
CA ALA A 158 -22.05 -48.49 -34.49
C ALA A 158 -23.14 -48.44 -35.59
N ALA A 159 -23.63 -47.24 -35.91
CA ALA A 159 -24.60 -47.04 -36.99
C ALA A 159 -24.04 -47.43 -38.36
N LYS A 160 -22.79 -47.03 -38.68
CA LYS A 160 -22.10 -47.44 -39.91
C LYS A 160 -21.97 -48.96 -40.00
N MET A 161 -21.58 -49.63 -38.91
CA MET A 161 -21.44 -51.10 -38.87
C MET A 161 -22.78 -51.82 -39.07
N ALA A 162 -23.86 -51.32 -38.47
CA ALA A 162 -25.19 -51.90 -38.66
C ALA A 162 -25.65 -51.85 -40.12
N VAL A 163 -25.41 -50.72 -40.82
CA VAL A 163 -25.73 -50.57 -42.24
C VAL A 163 -24.92 -51.55 -43.09
N VAL A 164 -23.61 -51.67 -42.85
CA VAL A 164 -22.76 -52.64 -43.56
C VAL A 164 -23.25 -54.08 -43.34
N GLY A 165 -23.60 -54.45 -42.11
CA GLY A 165 -24.14 -55.78 -41.80
C GLY A 165 -25.47 -56.09 -42.51
N GLN A 166 -26.34 -55.10 -42.65
CA GLN A 166 -27.58 -55.23 -43.44
C GLN A 166 -27.27 -55.46 -44.92
N THR A 167 -26.32 -54.73 -45.51
CA THR A 167 -25.95 -54.91 -46.91
C THR A 167 -25.26 -56.26 -47.19
N MET A 168 -24.41 -56.75 -46.28
CA MET A 168 -23.81 -58.08 -46.40
C MET A 168 -24.86 -59.20 -46.33
N THR A 169 -25.86 -59.06 -45.45
CA THR A 169 -26.95 -60.04 -45.36
C THR A 169 -27.78 -60.06 -46.64
N SER A 170 -28.05 -58.89 -47.24
CA SER A 170 -28.73 -58.77 -48.54
C SER A 170 -27.92 -59.40 -49.67
N LEU A 171 -26.61 -59.14 -49.75
CA LEU A 171 -25.71 -59.74 -50.73
C LEU A 171 -25.58 -61.25 -50.56
N ALA A 172 -25.52 -61.75 -49.32
CA ALA A 172 -25.50 -63.18 -49.04
C ALA A 172 -26.82 -63.88 -49.41
N HIS A 173 -27.91 -63.14 -49.52
CA HIS A 173 -29.21 -63.65 -49.98
C HIS A 173 -29.38 -63.58 -51.51
N GLU A 174 -28.48 -62.89 -52.22
CA GLU A 174 -28.48 -62.75 -53.69
C GLU A 174 -27.45 -63.65 -54.41
N LEU A 175 -26.66 -64.45 -53.68
CA LEU A 175 -25.76 -65.51 -54.20
C LEU A 175 -26.41 -66.90 -54.10
#